data_AF-A0A7C9F1H9-F1
#
_entry.id   AF-A0A7C9F1H9-F1
#
_cell.length_a   1.000
_cell.length_b   1.000
_cell.length_c   1.000
_cell.angle_alpha   90.00
_cell.angle_beta   90.00
_cell.angle_gamma   90.00
#
_symmetry.space_group_name_H-M   'P 1'
#
loop_
_entity.id
_entity.type
_entity.pdbx_description
1 polymer ?
#
loop_
_entity_poly.entity_id
_entity_poly.type
_entity_poly.pdbx_seq_one_letter_code
_entity_poly.pdbx_strand_id
1 'polypeptide(L)'
;MAYTDDEAEGLAEFVSNYFFEDDDMEPISFAVLPIIWNTNETTCSLEKQIFIRGTTDDGLQSIYKPVKAWKFDLSGEKPEISVLSKDNNWMTLQKPRKSFETEIRTVLITVNFLHLVKKTPQLNEKVIWNKLSRIFSSYEVRPSENDLVDCKAMIEEAIKHDEQLTKSEYLMIFLGKKPQKRKRTDEDALNKERRDFIDDNDYADDAENAFDELEDGSSEEEDSDEEPFDSVCCICDNGG
;
A
#
# COMPACT_ATOMS: atom_id res chain seq x y z
N MET A 1 52.35 3.14 2.58
CA MET A 1 51.19 2.91 3.46
C MET A 1 49.97 3.04 2.58
N ALA A 2 49.22 1.96 2.40
CA ALA A 2 48.07 1.93 1.49
C ALA A 2 46.90 2.69 2.12
N TYR A 3 46.36 3.66 1.38
CA TYR A 3 45.07 4.27 1.67
C TYR A 3 44.00 3.27 1.22
N THR A 4 43.27 2.69 2.17
CA THR A 4 42.02 1.97 1.90
C THR A 4 40.91 3.00 1.78
N ASP A 5 40.66 3.41 0.54
CA ASP A 5 39.49 4.13 0.09
C ASP A 5 38.64 3.10 -0.68
N ASP A 6 37.56 2.62 -0.08
CA ASP A 6 36.36 2.14 -0.76
C ASP A 6 35.25 1.85 0.28
N GLU A 7 34.77 2.88 1.00
CA GLU A 7 33.39 2.84 1.46
C GLU A 7 32.53 3.10 0.21
N ALA A 8 32.36 2.06 -0.59
CA ALA A 8 31.32 2.01 -1.58
C ALA A 8 30.00 2.11 -0.82
N GLU A 9 29.52 3.34 -0.64
CA GLU A 9 28.15 3.64 -0.25
C GLU A 9 27.26 2.99 -1.31
N GLY A 10 26.90 1.74 -1.04
CA GLY A 10 26.18 0.89 -1.98
C GLY A 10 24.92 1.62 -2.42
N LEU A 11 24.78 1.84 -3.72
CA LEU A 11 23.59 2.45 -4.31
C LEU A 11 22.35 1.77 -3.72
N ALA A 12 21.39 2.57 -3.25
CA ALA A 12 20.14 2.05 -2.73
C ALA A 12 19.47 1.19 -3.80
N GLU A 13 19.32 -0.11 -3.53
CA GLU A 13 18.74 -1.05 -4.47
C GLU A 13 17.22 -0.90 -4.43
N PHE A 14 16.62 -0.40 -5.52
CA PHE A 14 15.17 -0.23 -5.62
C PHE A 14 14.52 -1.46 -6.24
N VAL A 15 13.51 -2.01 -5.56
CA VAL A 15 12.83 -3.23 -6.00
C VAL A 15 11.38 -2.94 -6.35
N SER A 16 11.04 -3.21 -7.61
CA SER A 16 9.69 -3.14 -8.16
C SER A 16 9.13 -4.52 -8.45
N ASN A 17 7.82 -4.59 -8.70
CA ASN A 17 7.06 -5.83 -8.97
C ASN A 17 7.33 -6.92 -7.92
N TYR A 18 7.50 -6.51 -6.67
CA TYR A 18 7.99 -7.41 -5.63
C TYR A 18 6.88 -8.27 -5.02
N PHE A 19 7.27 -9.43 -4.49
CA PHE A 19 6.48 -10.24 -3.59
C PHE A 19 7.42 -11.03 -2.66
N PHE A 20 6.87 -11.55 -1.57
CA PHE A 20 7.62 -12.33 -0.61
C PHE A 20 7.03 -13.73 -0.49
N GLU A 21 7.91 -14.70 -0.28
CA GLU A 21 7.55 -16.09 -0.07
C GLU A 21 8.33 -16.67 1.12
N ASP A 22 7.75 -17.64 1.81
CA ASP A 22 8.43 -18.41 2.84
C ASP A 22 9.14 -19.65 2.26
N ASP A 23 9.72 -20.48 3.13
CA ASP A 23 10.38 -21.73 2.74
C ASP A 23 9.48 -22.72 1.98
N ASP A 24 8.17 -22.64 2.19
CA ASP A 24 7.16 -23.48 1.55
C ASP A 24 6.71 -22.91 0.18
N MET A 25 7.36 -21.81 -0.27
CA MET A 25 7.00 -21.03 -1.46
C MET A 25 5.58 -20.43 -1.38
N GLU A 26 5.04 -20.26 -0.16
CA GLU A 26 3.75 -19.63 0.04
C GLU A 26 3.92 -18.10 0.16
N PRO A 27 3.04 -17.30 -0.47
CA PRO A 27 3.11 -15.86 -0.34
C PRO A 27 2.92 -15.44 1.11
N ILE A 28 3.80 -14.58 1.60
CA ILE A 28 3.79 -14.13 3.00
C ILE A 28 4.06 -12.62 3.09
N SER A 29 3.38 -11.92 3.97
CA SER A 29 3.71 -10.51 4.24
C SER A 29 5.09 -10.36 4.89
N PHE A 30 5.88 -9.38 4.42
CA PHE A 30 7.16 -9.05 5.06
C PHE A 30 7.00 -8.51 6.50
N ALA A 31 5.79 -8.12 6.92
CA ALA A 31 5.55 -7.58 8.26
C ALA A 31 5.73 -8.61 9.38
N VAL A 32 5.87 -9.90 9.07
CA VAL A 32 6.28 -10.92 10.04
C VAL A 32 7.76 -10.81 10.42
N LEU A 33 8.56 -10.11 9.60
CA LEU A 33 9.96 -9.81 9.90
C LEU A 33 10.04 -8.72 10.99
N PRO A 34 11.09 -8.74 11.81
CA PRO A 34 11.32 -7.68 12.78
C PRO A 34 11.53 -6.32 12.10
N ILE A 35 10.99 -5.27 12.71
CA ILE A 35 11.26 -3.88 12.34
C ILE A 35 12.56 -3.45 13.02
N ILE A 36 13.51 -2.92 12.25
CA ILE A 36 14.71 -2.26 12.76
C ILE A 36 14.42 -0.77 12.87
N TRP A 37 14.52 -0.24 14.09
CA TRP A 37 14.36 1.19 14.36
C TRP A 37 15.70 1.91 14.42
N ASN A 38 16.76 1.21 14.86
CA ASN A 38 18.10 1.75 15.00
C ASN A 38 19.15 0.86 14.33
N THR A 39 20.18 1.47 13.75
CA THR A 39 21.26 0.78 13.02
C THR A 39 22.04 -0.26 13.86
N ASN A 40 21.98 -0.16 15.19
CA ASN A 40 22.69 -1.04 16.12
C ASN A 40 21.87 -2.26 16.58
N GLU A 41 20.62 -2.40 16.12
CA GLU A 41 19.76 -3.50 16.53
C GLU A 41 20.19 -4.80 15.86
N THR A 42 20.60 -5.78 16.67
CA THR A 42 20.85 -7.13 16.20
C THR A 42 19.53 -7.85 16.03
N THR A 43 19.28 -8.36 14.83
CA THR A 43 18.05 -9.11 14.53
C THR A 43 18.21 -10.56 14.98
N CYS A 44 17.20 -11.06 15.69
CA CYS A 44 17.11 -12.49 16.00
C CYS A 44 16.67 -13.22 14.73
N SER A 45 17.33 -14.33 14.40
CA SER A 45 16.94 -15.15 13.24
C SER A 45 15.55 -15.73 13.46
N LEU A 46 14.61 -15.45 12.56
CA LEU A 46 13.36 -16.21 12.48
C LEU A 46 13.67 -17.69 12.20
N GLU A 47 12.82 -18.58 12.70
CA GLU A 47 12.90 -20.01 12.41
C GLU A 47 12.61 -20.31 10.93
N LYS A 48 11.67 -19.56 10.34
CA LYS A 48 11.34 -19.62 8.90
C LYS A 48 12.13 -18.58 8.11
N GLN A 49 12.66 -18.98 6.96
CA GLN A 49 13.27 -18.08 6.01
C GLN A 49 12.20 -17.40 5.16
N ILE A 50 12.42 -16.12 4.89
CA ILE A 50 11.60 -15.34 3.97
C ILE A 50 12.49 -14.85 2.84
N PHE A 51 11.97 -14.90 1.62
CA PHE A 51 12.65 -14.48 0.42
C PHE A 51 11.87 -13.34 -0.24
N ILE A 52 12.59 -12.37 -0.78
CA ILE A 52 12.03 -11.39 -1.70
C ILE A 52 12.28 -11.85 -3.13
N ARG A 53 11.24 -11.73 -3.97
CA ARG A 53 11.33 -11.74 -5.42
C ARG A 53 10.90 -10.40 -5.95
N GLY A 54 11.48 -9.97 -7.06
CA GLY A 54 11.10 -8.73 -7.73
C GLY A 54 12.04 -8.41 -8.87
N THR A 55 12.01 -7.17 -9.30
CA THR A 55 12.88 -6.66 -10.36
C THR A 55 13.56 -5.36 -9.95
N THR A 56 14.82 -5.21 -10.36
CA THR A 56 15.64 -4.00 -10.22
C THR A 56 15.94 -3.43 -11.62
N ASP A 57 16.60 -2.27 -11.68
CA ASP A 57 17.01 -1.60 -12.92
C ASP A 57 15.86 -1.45 -13.92
N ASP A 58 14.74 -0.86 -13.47
CA ASP A 58 13.53 -0.65 -14.28
C ASP A 58 12.96 -1.92 -14.93
N GLY A 59 13.16 -3.08 -14.30
CA GLY A 59 12.64 -4.36 -14.78
C GLY A 59 13.66 -5.22 -15.54
N LEU A 60 14.89 -4.73 -15.74
CA LEU A 60 15.93 -5.41 -16.52
C LEU A 60 16.53 -6.62 -15.79
N GLN A 61 16.54 -6.59 -14.45
CA GLN A 61 17.14 -7.65 -13.64
C GLN A 61 16.12 -8.22 -12.67
N SER A 62 16.03 -9.54 -12.57
CA SER A 62 15.24 -10.22 -11.55
C SER A 62 16.08 -10.44 -10.29
N ILE A 63 15.50 -10.23 -9.12
CA ILE A 63 16.13 -10.55 -7.85
C ILE A 63 15.43 -11.70 -7.13
N TYR A 64 16.21 -12.48 -6.41
CA TYR A 64 15.75 -13.50 -5.46
C TYR A 64 16.73 -13.54 -4.30
N LYS A 65 16.34 -13.00 -3.14
CA LYS A 65 17.25 -12.85 -1.99
C LYS A 65 16.55 -13.22 -0.67
N PRO A 66 17.24 -13.93 0.26
CA PRO A 66 16.73 -14.09 1.61
C PRO A 66 16.77 -12.76 2.37
N VAL A 67 15.70 -12.44 3.09
CA VAL A 67 15.56 -11.24 3.93
C VAL A 67 15.44 -11.61 5.41
N LYS A 68 15.74 -10.67 6.29
CA LYS A 68 15.74 -10.89 7.76
C LYS A 68 15.09 -9.79 8.59
N ALA A 69 14.87 -8.62 8.03
CA ALA A 69 14.24 -7.50 8.73
C ALA A 69 13.71 -6.47 7.73
N TRP A 70 12.99 -5.49 8.24
CA TRP A 70 12.53 -4.35 7.47
C TRP A 70 12.51 -3.08 8.30
N LYS A 71 12.32 -1.94 7.65
CA LYS A 71 12.14 -0.64 8.27
C LYS A 71 11.23 0.21 7.39
N PHE A 72 10.77 1.32 7.93
CA PHE A 72 10.11 2.36 7.15
C PHE A 72 10.58 3.74 7.57
N ASP A 73 10.60 4.68 6.63
CA ASP A 73 10.92 6.08 6.88
C ASP A 73 9.69 6.95 6.56
N LEU A 74 9.38 7.86 7.47
CA LEU A 74 8.26 8.81 7.37
C LEU A 74 8.72 10.25 7.17
N SER A 75 10.02 10.52 7.07
CA SER A 75 10.61 11.86 6.98
C SER A 75 10.47 12.49 5.59
N GLY A 76 10.44 11.67 4.54
CA GLY A 76 10.40 12.09 3.15
C GLY A 76 9.05 12.64 2.68
N GLU A 77 9.01 13.03 1.39
CA GLU A 77 7.77 13.49 0.75
C GLU A 77 6.70 12.40 0.77
N LYS A 78 7.11 11.16 0.51
CA LYS A 78 6.33 9.92 0.61
C LYS A 78 7.00 9.02 1.65
N PRO A 79 6.25 8.12 2.31
CA PRO A 79 6.88 7.12 3.14
C PRO A 79 7.63 6.10 2.29
N GLU A 80 8.74 5.62 2.83
CA GLU A 80 9.55 4.57 2.21
C GLU A 80 9.55 3.33 3.09
N ILE A 81 9.59 2.15 2.46
CA ILE A 81 9.74 0.87 3.15
C ILE A 81 10.98 0.21 2.57
N SER A 82 11.86 -0.28 3.43
CA SER A 82 13.05 -1.01 3.01
C SER A 82 13.15 -2.34 3.73
N VAL A 83 13.69 -3.34 3.05
CA VAL A 83 13.96 -4.67 3.63
C VAL A 83 15.45 -4.94 3.65
N LEU A 84 15.90 -5.65 4.69
CA LEU A 84 17.29 -6.01 4.89
C LEU A 84 17.52 -7.44 4.40
N SER A 85 18.42 -7.59 3.42
CA SER A 85 18.87 -8.91 2.98
C SER A 85 19.73 -9.59 4.06
N LYS A 86 19.90 -10.91 3.96
CA LYS A 86 20.86 -11.63 4.83
C LYS A 86 22.29 -11.12 4.65
N ASP A 87 22.62 -10.64 3.47
CA ASP A 87 23.93 -10.09 3.11
C ASP A 87 24.14 -8.65 3.64
N ASN A 88 23.20 -8.15 4.46
CA ASN A 88 23.22 -6.81 5.07
C ASN A 88 23.02 -5.64 4.10
N ASN A 89 22.38 -5.88 2.96
CA ASN A 89 22.03 -4.82 2.00
C ASN A 89 20.58 -4.39 2.19
N TRP A 90 20.36 -3.07 2.28
CA TRP A 90 19.02 -2.50 2.30
C TRP A 90 18.49 -2.34 0.88
N MET A 91 17.26 -2.81 0.68
CA MET A 91 16.53 -2.70 -0.58
C MET A 91 15.25 -1.92 -0.36
N THR A 92 15.05 -0.82 -1.08
CA THR A 92 13.84 0.01 -0.97
C THR A 92 12.74 -0.54 -1.86
N LEU A 93 11.59 -0.83 -1.25
CA LEU A 93 10.43 -1.39 -1.92
C LEU A 93 9.66 -0.27 -2.63
N GLN A 94 9.45 -0.45 -3.93
CA GLN A 94 8.65 0.44 -4.76
C GLN A 94 7.22 -0.12 -4.91
N LYS A 95 6.84 -0.57 -6.11
CA LYS A 95 5.50 -1.11 -6.39
C LYS A 95 5.47 -2.63 -6.18
N PRO A 96 4.55 -3.16 -5.36
CA PRO A 96 4.38 -4.61 -5.27
C PRO A 96 3.81 -5.20 -6.57
N ARG A 97 3.95 -6.52 -6.74
CA ARG A 97 3.24 -7.28 -7.75
C ARG A 97 1.73 -7.16 -7.51
N LYS A 98 0.93 -6.97 -8.57
CA LYS A 98 -0.53 -6.72 -8.44
C LYS A 98 -1.25 -7.81 -7.63
N SER A 99 -0.92 -9.08 -7.84
CA SER A 99 -1.51 -10.21 -7.11
C SER A 99 -1.11 -10.28 -5.63
N PHE A 100 -0.04 -9.57 -5.25
CA PHE A 100 0.49 -9.54 -3.89
C PHE A 100 0.02 -8.32 -3.09
N GLU A 101 -0.61 -7.33 -3.76
CA GLU A 101 -1.12 -6.12 -3.10
C GLU A 101 -2.04 -6.44 -1.91
N THR A 102 -2.89 -7.45 -2.03
CA THR A 102 -3.82 -7.87 -0.96
C THR A 102 -3.09 -8.33 0.30
N GLU A 103 -1.97 -9.04 0.16
CA GLU A 103 -1.21 -9.64 1.26
C GLU A 103 -0.56 -8.59 2.17
N ILE A 104 -0.11 -7.48 1.58
CA ILE A 104 0.62 -6.42 2.29
C ILE A 104 -0.19 -5.13 2.45
N ARG A 105 -1.42 -5.09 1.94
CA ARG A 105 -2.31 -3.92 1.90
C ARG A 105 -2.35 -3.18 3.25
N THR A 106 -2.63 -3.92 4.32
CA THR A 106 -2.78 -3.39 5.68
C THR A 106 -1.52 -2.67 6.15
N VAL A 107 -0.34 -3.21 5.82
CA VAL A 107 0.96 -2.62 6.16
C VAL A 107 1.18 -1.33 5.38
N LEU A 108 0.92 -1.34 4.07
CA LEU A 108 1.06 -0.17 3.20
C LEU A 108 0.14 0.98 3.65
N ILE A 109 -1.12 0.67 3.95
CA ILE A 109 -2.09 1.64 4.46
C ILE A 109 -1.62 2.21 5.79
N THR A 110 -1.16 1.36 6.72
CA THR A 110 -0.70 1.81 8.03
C THR A 110 0.51 2.73 7.94
N VAL A 111 1.52 2.40 7.13
CA VAL A 111 2.70 3.25 6.94
C VAL A 111 2.32 4.61 6.32
N ASN A 112 1.43 4.62 5.33
CA ASN A 112 0.92 5.88 4.75
C ASN A 112 0.06 6.68 5.73
N PHE A 113 -0.72 6.01 6.58
CA PHE A 113 -1.47 6.65 7.65
C PHE A 113 -0.52 7.34 8.64
N LEU A 114 0.52 6.64 9.12
CA LEU A 114 1.54 7.19 10.01
C LEU A 114 2.24 8.40 9.40
N HIS A 115 2.58 8.33 8.11
CA HIS A 115 3.16 9.46 7.37
C HIS A 115 2.24 10.69 7.37
N LEU A 116 0.96 10.51 7.07
CA LEU A 116 -0.01 11.62 7.04
C LEU A 116 -0.17 12.29 8.40
N VAL A 117 -0.32 11.50 9.46
CA VAL A 117 -0.53 12.04 10.82
C VAL A 117 0.75 12.64 11.41
N LYS A 118 1.93 12.16 11.01
CA LYS A 118 3.21 12.80 11.34
C LYS A 118 3.36 14.15 10.64
N LYS A 119 3.12 14.19 9.33
CA LYS A 119 3.32 15.39 8.50
C LYS A 119 2.27 16.48 8.76
N THR A 120 1.06 16.09 9.13
CA THR A 120 -0.03 17.04 9.42
C THR A 120 -0.86 16.56 10.61
N PRO A 121 -0.36 16.74 11.85
CA PRO A 121 -0.99 16.22 13.07
C PRO A 121 -2.44 16.66 13.31
N GLN A 122 -2.82 17.83 12.78
CA GLN A 122 -4.14 18.46 12.88
C GLN A 122 -5.21 17.91 11.91
N LEU A 123 -4.89 16.90 11.09
CA LEU A 123 -5.89 16.29 10.22
C LEU A 123 -6.94 15.52 11.05
N ASN A 124 -8.20 15.75 10.72
CA ASN A 124 -9.28 14.93 11.26
C ASN A 124 -9.45 13.62 10.47
N GLU A 125 -10.18 12.69 11.08
CA GLU A 125 -10.48 11.35 10.55
C GLU A 125 -10.94 11.38 9.08
N LYS A 126 -11.97 12.17 8.76
CA LYS A 126 -12.55 12.23 7.42
C LYS A 126 -11.52 12.64 6.36
N VAL A 127 -10.68 13.63 6.67
CA VAL A 127 -9.65 14.11 5.74
C VAL A 127 -8.54 13.06 5.56
N ILE A 128 -8.12 12.39 6.64
CA ILE A 128 -7.12 11.32 6.58
C ILE A 128 -7.59 10.20 5.66
N TRP A 129 -8.78 9.66 5.89
CA TRP A 129 -9.31 8.55 5.10
C TRP A 129 -9.59 8.94 3.65
N ASN A 130 -10.03 10.18 3.39
CA ASN A 130 -10.17 10.68 2.03
C ASN A 130 -8.82 10.76 1.29
N LYS A 131 -7.76 11.21 1.96
CA LYS A 131 -6.40 11.23 1.37
C LYS A 131 -5.90 9.80 1.10
N LEU A 132 -6.04 8.89 2.06
CA LEU A 132 -5.67 7.48 1.87
C LEU A 132 -6.46 6.83 0.74
N SER A 133 -7.75 7.13 0.62
CA SER A 133 -8.58 6.60 -0.48
C SER A 133 -8.10 7.05 -1.86
N ARG A 134 -7.54 8.26 -1.97
CA ARG A 134 -6.94 8.75 -3.22
C ARG A 134 -5.62 8.03 -3.51
N ILE A 135 -4.78 7.85 -2.49
CA ILE A 135 -3.49 7.14 -2.60
C ILE A 135 -3.70 5.69 -3.05
N PHE A 136 -4.69 5.01 -2.47
CA PHE A 136 -5.03 3.61 -2.74
C PHE A 136 -6.25 3.47 -3.65
N SER A 137 -6.46 4.41 -4.57
CA SER A 137 -7.63 4.44 -5.46
C SER A 137 -7.72 3.25 -6.43
N SER A 138 -6.60 2.56 -6.66
CA SER A 138 -6.52 1.35 -7.50
C SER A 138 -6.88 0.06 -6.75
N TYR A 139 -7.19 0.13 -5.46
CA TYR A 139 -7.57 -1.01 -4.63
C TYR A 139 -9.08 -1.17 -4.62
N GLU A 140 -9.56 -2.40 -4.70
CA GLU A 140 -11.01 -2.69 -4.73
C GLU A 140 -11.71 -2.29 -3.43
N VAL A 141 -11.10 -2.63 -2.29
CA VAL A 141 -11.61 -2.23 -0.98
C VAL A 141 -11.02 -0.87 -0.61
N ARG A 142 -11.85 0.04 -0.09
CA ARG A 142 -11.41 1.37 0.36
C ARG A 142 -10.66 1.29 1.70
N PRO A 143 -9.54 2.02 1.90
CA PRO A 143 -8.86 2.09 3.20
C PRO A 143 -9.78 2.59 4.31
N SER A 144 -9.65 1.99 5.50
CA SER A 144 -10.47 2.29 6.67
C SER A 144 -9.73 2.01 7.98
N GLU A 145 -10.32 2.40 9.11
CA GLU A 145 -9.77 2.12 10.44
C GLU A 145 -9.55 0.62 10.70
N ASN A 146 -10.32 -0.26 10.04
CA ASN A 146 -10.13 -1.71 10.14
C ASN A 146 -8.75 -2.18 9.67
N ASP A 147 -8.12 -1.44 8.74
CA ASP A 147 -6.76 -1.72 8.26
C ASP A 147 -5.71 -1.39 9.34
N LEU A 148 -6.03 -0.62 10.38
CA LEU A 148 -5.07 -0.28 11.44
C LEU A 148 -5.13 -1.24 12.63
N VAL A 149 -6.24 -1.95 12.81
CA VAL A 149 -6.51 -2.76 14.01
C VAL A 149 -5.44 -3.85 14.19
N ASP A 150 -5.10 -4.57 13.13
CA ASP A 150 -4.12 -5.65 13.17
C ASP A 150 -2.68 -5.12 13.25
N CYS A 151 -2.46 -3.85 12.91
CA CYS A 151 -1.16 -3.19 12.99
C CYS A 151 -0.97 -2.35 14.27
N LYS A 152 -1.85 -2.48 15.26
CA LYS A 152 -1.80 -1.66 16.49
C LYS A 152 -0.45 -1.76 17.22
N ALA A 153 0.11 -2.96 17.35
CA ALA A 153 1.41 -3.16 17.99
C ALA A 153 2.54 -2.42 17.25
N MET A 154 2.53 -2.47 15.91
CA MET A 154 3.48 -1.73 15.08
C MET A 154 3.34 -0.21 15.26
N ILE A 155 2.10 0.30 15.35
CA ILE A 155 1.81 1.72 15.56
C ILE A 155 2.31 2.17 16.95
N GLU A 156 2.09 1.36 17.98
CA GLU A 156 2.56 1.64 19.35
C GLU A 156 4.08 1.69 19.43
N GLU A 157 4.80 0.77 18.78
CA GLU A 157 6.26 0.83 18.67
C GLU A 157 6.72 2.07 17.90
N ALA A 158 6.08 2.40 16.77
CA ALA A 158 6.42 3.60 15.99
C ALA A 158 6.37 4.88 16.84
N ILE A 159 5.38 5.01 17.72
CA ILE A 159 5.24 6.17 18.62
C ILE A 159 6.36 6.24 19.65
N LYS A 160 6.84 5.10 20.16
CA LYS A 160 7.96 5.07 21.11
C LYS A 160 9.25 5.59 20.46
N HIS A 161 9.42 5.33 19.17
CA HIS A 161 10.60 5.74 18.41
C HIS A 161 10.47 7.12 17.77
N ASP A 162 9.25 7.59 17.50
CA ASP A 162 8.99 8.90 16.91
C ASP A 162 7.92 9.67 17.68
N GLU A 163 8.38 10.49 18.64
CA GLU A 163 7.52 11.31 19.48
C GLU A 163 6.64 12.28 18.66
N GLN A 164 7.00 12.62 17.42
CA GLN A 164 6.16 13.51 16.59
C GLN A 164 4.79 12.91 16.30
N LEU A 165 4.68 11.58 16.28
CA LEU A 165 3.40 10.89 16.09
C LEU A 165 2.41 11.18 17.22
N THR A 166 2.88 11.42 18.45
CA THR A 166 2.02 11.75 19.60
C THR A 166 1.24 13.06 19.45
N LYS A 167 1.68 13.94 18.52
CA LYS A 167 1.05 15.22 18.26
C LYS A 167 -0.29 15.08 17.53
N SER A 168 -0.57 13.93 16.92
CA SER A 168 -1.84 13.69 16.24
C SER A 168 -2.91 13.26 17.23
N GLU A 169 -3.90 14.14 17.44
CA GLU A 169 -5.04 13.85 18.32
C GLU A 169 -5.81 12.60 17.84
N TYR A 170 -6.04 12.48 16.53
CA TYR A 170 -6.73 11.31 15.96
C TYR A 170 -6.00 10.00 16.23
N LEU A 171 -4.67 9.97 16.05
CA LEU A 171 -3.85 8.78 16.33
C LEU A 171 -3.98 8.35 17.80
N MET A 172 -3.90 9.31 18.72
CA MET A 172 -3.99 9.03 20.15
C MET A 172 -5.40 8.55 20.55
N ILE A 173 -6.46 9.12 19.97
CA ILE A 173 -7.84 8.66 20.15
C ILE A 173 -7.98 7.22 19.65
N PHE A 174 -7.47 6.91 18.45
CA PHE A 174 -7.50 5.57 17.86
C PHE A 174 -6.86 4.53 18.80
N LEU A 175 -5.68 4.82 19.36
CA LEU A 175 -5.00 3.89 20.27
C LEU A 175 -5.72 3.69 21.60
N GLY A 176 -6.44 4.72 22.07
CA GLY A 176 -7.29 4.63 23.25
C GLY A 176 -8.54 3.75 23.07
N LYS A 177 -8.94 3.45 21.82
CA LYS A 177 -10.08 2.56 21.55
C LYS A 177 -9.75 1.12 21.97
N LYS A 178 -10.67 0.49 22.71
CA LYS A 178 -10.62 -0.95 22.97
C LYS A 178 -10.85 -1.71 21.66
N PRO A 179 -10.19 -2.86 21.44
CA PRO A 179 -10.41 -3.65 20.23
C PRO A 179 -11.90 -4.04 20.17
N GLN A 180 -12.61 -3.50 19.17
CA GLN A 180 -13.95 -3.98 18.87
C GLN A 180 -13.80 -5.39 18.30
N LYS A 181 -14.38 -6.38 18.99
CA LYS A 181 -14.43 -7.76 18.49
C LYS A 181 -15.00 -7.73 17.08
N ARG A 182 -14.21 -8.15 16.08
CA ARG A 182 -14.71 -8.38 14.72
C ARG A 182 -15.91 -9.31 14.84
N LYS A 183 -17.12 -8.82 14.55
CA LYS A 183 -18.26 -9.70 14.33
C LYS A 183 -17.91 -10.46 13.05
N ARG A 184 -17.51 -11.71 13.17
CA ARG A 184 -17.58 -12.64 12.05
C ARG A 184 -19.05 -12.64 11.63
N THR A 185 -19.33 -12.18 10.42
CA THR A 185 -20.63 -12.42 9.81
C THR A 185 -20.70 -13.93 9.58
N ASP A 186 -21.40 -14.63 10.47
CA ASP A 186 -21.86 -15.98 10.19
C ASP A 186 -22.76 -15.90 8.96
N GLU A 187 -22.28 -16.42 7.83
CA GLU A 187 -23.05 -16.57 6.59
C GLU A 187 -24.11 -17.67 6.68
N ASP A 188 -24.51 -18.10 7.89
CA ASP A 188 -25.51 -19.17 8.10
C ASP A 188 -26.89 -18.68 8.55
N ALA A 189 -27.14 -17.36 8.57
CA ALA A 189 -28.42 -16.79 9.01
C ALA A 189 -29.39 -16.38 7.88
N LEU A 190 -29.03 -16.55 6.60
CA LEU A 190 -29.85 -16.05 5.47
C LEU A 190 -30.85 -17.06 4.87
N ASN A 191 -31.12 -18.19 5.55
CA ASN A 191 -32.02 -19.22 5.00
C ASN A 191 -33.29 -19.50 5.82
N LYS A 192 -33.70 -18.59 6.71
CA LYS A 192 -34.90 -18.81 7.56
C LYS A 192 -36.00 -17.74 7.50
N GLU A 193 -35.85 -16.69 6.70
CA GLU A 193 -36.94 -15.70 6.51
C GLU A 193 -37.38 -15.59 5.06
N ARG A 194 -37.72 -16.75 4.47
CA ARG A 194 -38.51 -16.78 3.24
C ARG A 194 -39.72 -17.67 3.46
N ARG A 195 -40.74 -17.04 4.05
CA ARG A 195 -42.18 -17.31 3.89
C ARG A 195 -42.94 -16.50 4.94
N ASP A 196 -43.48 -15.35 4.54
CA ASP A 196 -44.93 -15.16 4.60
C ASP A 196 -45.38 -13.86 3.91
N PHE A 197 -46.46 -14.04 3.14
CA PHE A 197 -47.48 -13.06 2.72
C PHE A 197 -47.20 -12.03 1.60
N ILE A 198 -47.96 -12.25 0.52
CA ILE A 198 -48.36 -11.29 -0.51
C ILE A 198 -49.59 -10.54 0.02
N ASP A 199 -49.61 -9.20 -0.06
CA ASP A 199 -50.80 -8.47 -0.54
C ASP A 199 -50.40 -7.08 -1.10
N ASP A 200 -51.14 -6.68 -2.12
CA ASP A 200 -50.90 -5.61 -3.09
C ASP A 200 -51.28 -4.18 -2.60
N ASN A 201 -50.75 -3.19 -3.32
CA ASN A 201 -51.32 -1.85 -3.58
C ASN A 201 -51.26 -0.81 -2.44
N ASP A 202 -51.04 0.50 -2.63
CA ASP A 202 -51.10 1.37 -3.82
C ASP A 202 -50.58 2.80 -3.41
N TYR A 203 -50.26 3.63 -4.42
CA TYR A 203 -50.09 5.10 -4.44
C TYR A 203 -48.85 5.83 -3.85
N ALA A 204 -48.06 6.37 -4.80
CA ALA A 204 -47.53 7.74 -4.97
C ALA A 204 -47.65 8.76 -3.81
N ASP A 205 -46.60 9.52 -3.52
CA ASP A 205 -46.27 10.79 -4.23
C ASP A 205 -45.16 11.58 -3.49
N ASP A 206 -44.40 12.29 -4.32
CA ASP A 206 -43.87 13.64 -4.12
C ASP A 206 -42.47 13.96 -3.51
N ALA A 207 -41.83 14.81 -4.31
CA ALA A 207 -40.93 15.93 -4.00
C ALA A 207 -39.48 15.64 -3.55
N GLU A 208 -38.49 15.77 -4.44
CA GLU A 208 -37.86 17.02 -4.91
C GLU A 208 -36.80 17.55 -3.92
N ASN A 209 -35.55 17.58 -4.36
CA ASN A 209 -34.72 18.79 -4.30
C ASN A 209 -33.50 18.63 -5.22
N ALA A 210 -33.65 19.24 -6.39
CA ALA A 210 -32.58 19.70 -7.24
C ALA A 210 -31.65 20.69 -6.51
N PHE A 211 -30.36 20.68 -6.85
CA PHE A 211 -29.61 21.92 -6.94
C PHE A 211 -28.64 21.85 -8.11
N ASP A 212 -28.66 22.95 -8.85
CA ASP A 212 -28.23 23.22 -10.20
C ASP A 212 -26.72 23.18 -10.44
N GLU A 213 -26.46 22.90 -11.72
CA GLU A 213 -25.30 23.25 -12.52
C GLU A 213 -25.00 24.76 -12.47
N LEU A 214 -23.71 25.12 -12.53
CA LEU A 214 -23.29 26.33 -13.23
C LEU A 214 -22.14 25.96 -14.16
N GLU A 215 -22.51 25.83 -15.43
CA GLU A 215 -21.67 25.89 -16.61
C GLU A 215 -21.46 27.36 -17.02
N ASP A 216 -20.22 27.70 -17.36
CA ASP A 216 -19.82 28.78 -18.27
C ASP A 216 -18.50 28.25 -18.89
N GLY A 217 -18.42 27.83 -20.16
CA GLY A 217 -18.72 28.59 -21.37
C GLY A 217 -17.64 29.66 -21.55
N SER A 218 -16.91 29.85 -22.65
CA SER A 218 -16.75 29.26 -23.97
C SER A 218 -15.45 29.85 -24.54
N SER A 219 -14.70 29.08 -25.35
CA SER A 219 -14.21 29.53 -26.67
C SER A 219 -13.51 28.36 -27.38
N GLU A 220 -14.29 27.60 -28.17
CA GLU A 220 -14.25 27.58 -29.65
C GLU A 220 -12.94 28.08 -30.31
N GLU A 221 -12.36 27.49 -31.36
CA GLU A 221 -12.72 26.44 -32.34
C GLU A 221 -11.45 26.12 -33.19
N GLU A 222 -11.48 24.98 -33.88
CA GLU A 222 -10.87 24.67 -35.21
C GLU A 222 -9.32 24.65 -35.37
N ASP A 223 -8.67 23.73 -36.09
CA ASP A 223 -9.14 22.85 -37.16
C ASP A 223 -8.12 21.73 -37.45
N SER A 224 -8.65 20.57 -37.80
CA SER A 224 -8.25 19.55 -38.80
C SER A 224 -6.77 19.35 -39.20
N ASP A 225 -6.31 18.09 -39.13
CA ASP A 225 -5.99 17.32 -40.34
C ASP A 225 -5.72 15.82 -40.05
N GLU A 226 -6.44 15.00 -40.81
CA GLU A 226 -6.51 13.54 -40.89
C GLU A 226 -5.22 12.89 -41.44
N GLU A 227 -4.77 11.79 -40.82
CA GLU A 227 -4.61 10.45 -41.42
C GLU A 227 -3.14 10.06 -41.79
N PRO A 228 -2.80 8.78 -42.05
CA PRO A 228 -3.18 7.53 -41.37
C PRO A 228 -1.94 6.66 -41.04
N PHE A 229 -2.13 5.61 -40.24
CA PHE A 229 -1.12 4.59 -39.99
C PHE A 229 -0.71 3.87 -41.28
N ASP A 230 0.56 3.98 -41.66
CA ASP A 230 1.11 3.27 -42.82
C ASP A 230 1.52 1.84 -42.46
N SER A 231 0.73 0.92 -43.01
CA SER A 231 1.00 -0.44 -43.45
C SER A 231 2.23 -1.21 -42.93
N VAL A 232 1.89 -2.36 -42.35
CA VAL A 232 2.67 -3.60 -42.38
C VAL A 232 3.25 -3.87 -43.76
N CYS A 233 4.57 -4.12 -43.86
CA CYS A 233 5.15 -4.86 -44.96
C CYS A 233 6.15 -5.91 -44.45
N CYS A 234 5.70 -7.16 -44.52
CA CYS A 234 6.50 -8.36 -44.35
C CYS A 234 7.20 -8.65 -45.67
N ILE A 235 8.52 -8.46 -45.78
CA ILE A 235 9.32 -9.14 -46.82
C ILE A 235 10.65 -9.59 -46.21
N CYS A 236 10.81 -10.91 -46.15
CA CYS A 236 12.07 -11.60 -46.05
C CYS A 236 12.83 -11.46 -47.37
N ASP A 237 14.14 -11.22 -47.34
CA ASP A 237 15.04 -11.83 -48.32
C ASP A 237 16.40 -12.14 -47.69
N ASN A 238 16.90 -13.31 -48.03
CA ASN A 238 18.06 -13.99 -47.49
C ASN A 238 18.77 -14.60 -48.70
N GLY A 239 19.93 -14.06 -49.11
CA GLY A 239 20.82 -14.75 -50.06
C GLY A 239 21.51 -13.87 -51.10
N GLY A 240 22.85 -13.95 -51.14
CA GLY A 240 23.70 -13.38 -52.18
C GLY A 240 25.09 -13.06 -51.68
#